data_AF-A0A9D5N318-F1
#
_entry.id   AF-A0A9D5N318-F1
#
_cell.length_a   1.000
_cell.length_b   1.000
_cell.length_c   1.000
_cell.angle_alpha   90.00
_cell.angle_beta   90.00
_cell.angle_gamma   90.00
#
_symmetry.space_group_name_H-M   'P 1'
#
loop_
_entity.id
_entity.type
_entity.pdbx_description
1 polymer ?
#
loop_
_entity_poly.entity_id
_entity_poly.type
_entity_poly.pdbx_seq_one_letter_code
_entity_poly.pdbx_strand_id
1 'polypeptide(L)'
;MYGAILGDLAGFPCENHPVDLTDRNLPLIRMPEEENENTFSDKTVLTTALEEGLLCFERRMPEILAGKRDNTGKRDNNRDNSRREENKNEEKRSEKNDREESRSEEGDRSEKKAQDPVRPGSGGAAGLFEEILSEELTTAFRRFGTAYPLAGYTMDTSIWLFREGTAPGTQAEAGPAARVSPIAWMFQDDLYMMRHMARLQASLTNRSKETVRAADAAACLVFLALHGCTKDYMAAFMGKEFGYRIPEEEAMRGEVLSGGRSPDPGLCVRAALTAFLYGTDFEDVLRRAVSMGGSCADIAAIAGAAAEAFFGMPEEWKETCRQSLPDDLRAAADTFAERMEFRGRRRETDPAARKRWENALIRASERHPAAVQGNEELEGVIAQMLEKRDQQSLLLALEMLRRRMQQKGRVLVPLLGVRRAEAGENAGMESEGNTVGNSEGNTDGNERKEEGQRQ
;
A
#
# COMPACT_ATOMS: atom_id res chain seq x y z
N MET A 1 -10.39 9.53 -7.69
CA MET A 1 -9.01 9.62 -8.19
C MET A 1 -8.55 11.04 -8.43
N TYR A 2 -9.27 11.82 -9.26
CA TYR A 2 -8.86 13.18 -9.59
C TYR A 2 -8.79 14.09 -8.36
N GLY A 3 -9.50 13.78 -7.27
CA GLY A 3 -9.41 14.47 -6.00
C GLY A 3 -8.03 14.36 -5.34
N ALA A 4 -7.31 13.24 -5.52
CA ALA A 4 -5.92 13.13 -5.06
C ALA A 4 -4.99 14.05 -5.86
N ILE A 5 -5.14 14.02 -7.18
CA ILE A 5 -4.38 14.86 -8.11
C ILE A 5 -4.67 16.36 -7.86
N LEU A 6 -5.95 16.73 -7.71
CA LEU A 6 -6.34 18.12 -7.41
C LEU A 6 -5.81 18.56 -6.05
N GLY A 7 -5.83 17.66 -5.06
CA GLY A 7 -5.29 17.93 -3.74
C GLY A 7 -3.80 18.28 -3.81
N ASP A 8 -3.02 17.53 -4.60
CA ASP A 8 -1.62 17.85 -4.87
C ASP A 8 -1.47 19.18 -5.60
N LEU A 9 -2.21 19.39 -6.70
CA LEU A 9 -2.20 20.65 -7.46
C LEU A 9 -2.53 21.88 -6.60
N ALA A 10 -3.41 21.73 -5.62
CA ALA A 10 -3.80 22.82 -4.73
C ALA A 10 -2.83 23.01 -3.56
N GLY A 11 -2.30 21.91 -3.01
CA GLY A 11 -1.45 21.94 -1.84
C GLY A 11 0.02 22.21 -2.14
N PHE A 12 0.56 21.69 -3.26
CA PHE A 12 1.99 21.78 -3.58
C PHE A 12 2.52 23.22 -3.72
N PRO A 13 1.81 24.15 -4.41
CA PRO A 13 2.21 25.55 -4.45
C PRO A 13 2.23 26.22 -3.06
N CYS A 14 1.45 25.69 -2.11
CA CYS A 14 1.32 26.23 -0.77
C CYS A 14 2.42 25.75 0.19
N GLU A 15 3.07 24.60 -0.06
CA GLU A 15 4.12 24.05 0.83
C GLU A 15 5.38 24.93 0.87
N ASN A 16 5.66 25.64 -0.22
CA ASN A 16 6.89 26.41 -0.39
C ASN A 16 6.71 27.93 -0.33
N HIS A 17 5.46 28.41 -0.21
CA HIS A 17 5.17 29.85 -0.26
C HIS A 17 4.84 30.42 1.13
N PRO A 18 5.36 31.59 1.52
CA PRO A 18 5.10 32.22 2.82
C PRO A 18 3.68 32.83 2.94
N VAL A 19 2.67 32.24 2.30
CA VAL A 19 1.28 32.71 2.42
C VAL A 19 0.71 32.28 3.76
N ASP A 20 -0.10 33.15 4.38
CA ASP A 20 -0.92 32.76 5.51
C ASP A 20 -2.02 31.80 5.04
N LEU A 21 -1.79 30.50 5.22
CA LEU A 21 -2.71 29.45 4.82
C LEU A 21 -3.95 29.35 5.73
N THR A 22 -4.05 30.17 6.79
CA THR A 22 -5.27 30.20 7.62
C THR A 22 -6.46 30.83 6.89
N ASP A 23 -6.22 31.64 5.85
CA ASP A 23 -7.28 32.13 4.98
C ASP A 23 -7.75 31.04 4.01
N ARG A 24 -8.96 30.54 4.24
CA ARG A 24 -9.56 29.48 3.43
C ARG A 24 -10.08 29.97 2.08
N ASN A 25 -10.12 31.28 1.84
CA ASN A 25 -10.60 31.86 0.57
C ASN A 25 -9.50 32.02 -0.48
N LEU A 26 -8.27 31.54 -0.19
CA LEU A 26 -7.17 31.54 -1.15
C LEU A 26 -7.58 30.83 -2.46
N PRO A 27 -7.10 31.30 -3.63
CA PRO A 27 -7.27 30.57 -4.88
C PRO A 27 -6.62 29.18 -4.76
N LEU A 28 -7.41 28.11 -4.86
CA LEU A 28 -6.92 26.74 -4.71
C LEU A 28 -5.99 26.34 -5.87
N ILE A 29 -6.31 26.75 -7.09
CA ILE A 29 -5.48 26.48 -8.26
C ILE A 29 -4.84 27.78 -8.69
N ARG A 30 -3.50 27.78 -8.69
CA ARG A 30 -2.68 28.88 -9.18
C ARG A 30 -2.23 28.56 -10.60
N MET A 31 -2.32 29.56 -11.46
CA MET A 31 -1.64 29.48 -12.75
C MET A 31 -0.14 29.61 -12.48
N PRO A 32 0.70 28.84 -13.17
CA PRO A 32 2.15 28.95 -13.01
C PRO A 32 2.57 30.39 -13.35
N GLU A 33 3.38 31.01 -12.46
CA GLU A 33 3.85 32.38 -12.65
C GLU A 33 5.02 32.42 -13.66
N GLU A 34 5.73 31.29 -13.82
CA GLU A 34 6.81 31.10 -14.79
C GLU A 34 6.51 29.92 -15.75
N GLU A 35 7.00 29.99 -16.99
CA GLU A 35 6.79 28.94 -18.02
C GLU A 35 7.27 27.54 -17.61
N ASN A 36 8.16 27.43 -16.61
CA ASN A 36 8.73 26.16 -16.13
C ASN A 36 8.34 25.82 -14.68
N GLU A 37 7.39 26.55 -14.08
CA GLU A 37 6.91 26.23 -12.74
C GLU A 37 6.00 24.98 -12.78
N ASN A 38 6.45 23.89 -12.17
CA ASN A 38 5.62 22.70 -12.03
C ASN A 38 4.50 23.00 -11.03
N THR A 39 3.25 22.91 -11.49
CA THR A 39 2.06 23.08 -10.64
C THR A 39 1.71 21.82 -9.84
N PHE A 40 2.35 20.69 -10.14
CA PHE A 40 2.15 19.39 -9.49
C PHE A 40 3.46 18.81 -8.96
N SER A 41 3.36 17.81 -8.07
CA SER A 41 4.50 17.14 -7.46
C SER A 41 4.56 15.64 -7.81
N ASP A 42 5.53 14.95 -7.23
CA ASP A 42 5.67 13.50 -7.21
C ASP A 42 4.38 12.76 -6.84
N LYS A 43 3.49 13.38 -6.06
CA LYS A 43 2.21 12.78 -5.64
C LYS A 43 1.30 12.60 -6.84
N THR A 44 1.16 13.60 -7.71
CA THR A 44 0.46 13.47 -8.98
C THR A 44 1.10 12.39 -9.85
N VAL A 45 2.42 12.47 -10.08
CA VAL A 45 3.14 11.52 -10.96
C VAL A 45 2.96 10.07 -10.49
N LEU A 46 3.16 9.81 -9.20
CA LEU A 46 3.12 8.46 -8.64
C LEU A 46 1.67 7.97 -8.41
N THR A 47 0.69 8.86 -8.26
CA THR A 47 -0.74 8.48 -8.28
C THR A 47 -1.12 7.97 -9.66
N THR A 48 -0.76 8.71 -10.71
CA THR A 48 -1.04 8.31 -12.09
C THR A 48 -0.27 7.07 -12.53
N ALA A 49 0.96 6.91 -12.04
CA ALA A 49 1.71 5.68 -12.23
C ALA A 49 1.06 4.48 -11.54
N LEU A 50 0.48 4.68 -10.35
CA LEU A 50 -0.28 3.65 -9.63
C LEU A 50 -1.54 3.26 -10.41
N GLU A 51 -2.23 4.24 -10.99
CA GLU A 51 -3.38 4.01 -11.87
C GLU A 51 -3.00 3.12 -13.06
N GLU A 52 -1.99 3.50 -13.82
CA GLU A 52 -1.53 2.72 -14.98
C GLU A 52 -1.10 1.30 -14.58
N GLY A 53 -0.30 1.17 -13.53
CA GLY A 53 0.17 -0.13 -13.05
C GLY A 53 -0.99 -1.06 -12.64
N LEU A 54 -2.03 -0.51 -12.01
CA LEU A 54 -3.23 -1.27 -11.66
C LEU A 54 -4.05 -1.71 -12.88
N LEU A 55 -4.11 -0.90 -13.93
CA LEU A 55 -4.76 -1.28 -15.19
C LEU A 55 -3.99 -2.37 -15.93
N CYS A 56 -2.65 -2.28 -15.96
CA CYS A 56 -1.81 -3.35 -16.50
C CYS A 56 -2.02 -4.66 -15.71
N PHE A 57 -2.03 -4.57 -14.39
CA PHE A 57 -2.33 -5.69 -13.51
C PHE A 57 -3.70 -6.34 -13.83
N GLU A 58 -4.78 -5.54 -13.90
CA GLU A 58 -6.12 -6.04 -14.20
C GLU A 58 -6.18 -6.75 -15.58
N ARG A 59 -5.47 -6.22 -16.58
CA ARG A 59 -5.40 -6.82 -17.93
C ARG A 59 -4.64 -8.14 -17.97
N ARG A 60 -3.54 -8.26 -17.23
CA ARG A 60 -2.64 -9.43 -17.27
C ARG A 60 -3.15 -10.61 -16.45
N MET A 61 -3.93 -10.35 -15.39
CA MET A 61 -4.44 -11.38 -14.48
C MET A 61 -5.24 -12.52 -15.15
N PRO A 62 -6.22 -12.26 -16.04
CA PRO A 62 -6.97 -13.33 -16.70
C PRO A 62 -6.11 -14.27 -17.55
N GLU A 63 -5.07 -13.74 -18.21
CA GLU A 63 -4.19 -14.51 -19.10
C GLU A 63 -3.31 -15.46 -18.31
N ILE A 64 -2.77 -14.99 -17.19
CA ILE A 64 -1.95 -15.78 -16.28
C ILE A 64 -2.79 -16.87 -15.60
N LEU A 65 -4.01 -16.53 -15.14
CA LEU A 65 -4.93 -17.51 -14.55
C LEU A 65 -5.40 -18.57 -15.57
N ALA A 66 -5.44 -18.22 -16.86
CA ALA A 66 -5.71 -19.16 -17.96
C ALA A 66 -4.50 -20.03 -18.35
N GLY A 67 -3.36 -19.91 -17.65
CA GLY A 67 -2.16 -20.70 -17.90
C GLY A 67 -1.37 -20.28 -19.14
N LYS A 68 -1.68 -19.13 -19.75
CA LYS A 68 -0.83 -18.55 -20.79
C LYS A 68 0.38 -17.94 -20.09
N ARG A 69 1.49 -18.69 -20.04
CA ARG A 69 2.80 -18.11 -19.72
C ARG A 69 3.15 -17.11 -20.80
N ASP A 70 3.08 -15.84 -20.45
CA ASP A 70 3.46 -14.77 -21.33
C ASP A 70 4.99 -14.73 -21.43
N ASN A 71 5.52 -15.03 -22.61
CA ASN A 71 6.95 -14.96 -22.94
C ASN A 71 7.35 -13.50 -23.29
N THR A 72 6.77 -12.52 -22.60
CA THR A 72 6.82 -11.10 -22.94
C THR A 72 7.83 -10.29 -22.11
N GLY A 73 8.65 -10.94 -21.26
CA GLY A 73 9.80 -10.32 -20.61
C GLY A 73 10.96 -9.91 -21.54
N LYS A 74 10.70 -9.69 -22.84
CA LYS A 74 11.71 -9.29 -23.84
C LYS A 74 11.21 -8.32 -24.93
N ARG A 75 10.08 -7.65 -24.70
CA ARG A 75 9.62 -6.48 -25.48
C ARG A 75 9.41 -5.39 -24.44
N ASP A 76 10.33 -4.46 -24.21
CA ASP A 76 10.55 -3.30 -25.08
C ASP A 76 11.96 -2.66 -24.99
N ASN A 77 12.97 -3.34 -24.44
CA ASN A 77 14.35 -2.80 -24.44
C ASN A 77 15.10 -2.91 -25.77
N ASN A 78 14.49 -3.48 -26.81
CA ASN A 78 15.17 -3.73 -28.10
C ASN A 78 14.79 -2.76 -29.23
N ARG A 79 13.88 -1.80 -29.01
CA ARG A 79 13.58 -0.75 -30.00
C ARG A 79 14.43 0.52 -29.84
N ASP A 80 14.96 0.76 -28.63
CA ASP A 80 15.86 1.90 -28.39
C ASP A 80 17.35 1.54 -28.49
N ASN A 81 17.71 0.25 -28.37
CA ASN A 81 19.07 -0.19 -28.65
C ASN A 81 19.40 -0.27 -30.15
N SER A 82 18.41 -0.55 -31.03
CA SER A 82 18.66 -0.53 -32.48
C SER A 82 18.92 0.90 -33.00
N ARG A 83 18.36 1.93 -32.37
CA ARG A 83 18.64 3.34 -32.71
C ARG A 83 19.93 3.88 -32.08
N ARG A 84 20.39 3.31 -30.96
CA ARG A 84 21.69 3.66 -30.35
C ARG A 84 22.88 2.89 -30.92
N GLU A 85 22.68 1.72 -31.53
CA GLU A 85 23.74 0.99 -32.24
C GLU A 85 23.95 1.50 -33.67
N GLU A 86 22.92 2.05 -34.33
CA GLU A 86 23.09 2.73 -35.63
C GLU A 86 23.87 4.06 -35.48
N ASN A 87 23.68 4.81 -34.40
CA ASN A 87 24.45 6.05 -34.16
C ASN A 87 25.86 5.85 -33.57
N LYS A 88 26.26 4.63 -33.17
CA LYS A 88 27.64 4.33 -32.74
C LYS A 88 28.53 3.75 -33.84
N ASN A 89 27.95 3.41 -34.99
CA ASN A 89 28.68 2.91 -36.16
C ASN A 89 29.03 4.00 -37.19
N GLU A 90 28.48 5.21 -37.07
CA GLU A 90 28.89 6.37 -37.89
C GLU A 90 30.02 7.19 -37.26
N GLU A 91 30.19 7.17 -35.93
CA GLU A 91 31.28 7.88 -35.23
C GLU A 91 32.57 7.06 -35.02
N LYS A 92 32.60 5.79 -35.46
CA LYS A 92 33.79 4.92 -35.40
C LYS A 92 34.49 4.72 -36.75
N ARG A 93 34.22 5.59 -37.72
CA ARG A 93 34.94 5.66 -39.02
C ARG A 93 35.88 6.84 -39.18
N SER A 94 36.02 7.69 -38.16
CA SER A 94 37.03 8.75 -38.11
C SER A 94 37.70 8.75 -36.74
N GLU A 95 38.74 7.94 -36.59
CA GLU A 95 39.90 8.11 -35.69
C GLU A 95 40.56 6.76 -35.50
N LYS A 96 41.19 6.31 -36.58
CA LYS A 96 42.27 5.34 -36.55
C LYS A 96 43.53 6.17 -36.64
N ASN A 97 44.21 6.39 -35.53
CA ASN A 97 45.67 6.54 -35.41
C ASN A 97 46.03 6.92 -33.97
N ASP A 98 46.63 5.95 -33.28
CA ASP A 98 47.89 6.10 -32.54
C ASP A 98 47.92 5.36 -31.20
N ARG A 99 48.85 4.39 -31.20
CA ARG A 99 49.72 3.94 -30.11
C ARG A 99 49.30 2.74 -29.26
N GLU A 100 49.92 1.65 -29.69
CA GLU A 100 50.50 0.53 -28.97
C GLU A 100 51.24 0.86 -27.65
N GLU A 101 51.50 -0.22 -26.91
CA GLU A 101 52.26 -0.41 -25.66
C GLU A 101 51.45 -0.15 -24.37
N SER A 102 51.30 -1.09 -23.43
CA SER A 102 52.15 -2.24 -23.09
C SER A 102 51.43 -3.26 -22.19
N ARG A 103 52.03 -4.46 -22.17
CA ARG A 103 51.63 -5.75 -21.61
C ARG A 103 51.46 -5.83 -20.08
N SER A 104 50.80 -6.94 -19.72
CA SER A 104 51.00 -7.85 -18.57
C SER A 104 50.53 -7.40 -17.19
N GLU A 105 49.55 -8.11 -16.62
CA GLU A 105 49.82 -9.23 -15.69
C GLU A 105 48.53 -10.00 -15.36
N GLU A 106 48.60 -11.33 -15.49
CA GLU A 106 47.64 -12.31 -14.98
C GLU A 106 47.91 -12.53 -13.50
N GLY A 107 46.89 -12.53 -12.65
CA GLY A 107 47.08 -12.83 -11.23
C GLY A 107 45.82 -12.76 -10.38
N ASP A 108 45.28 -13.95 -10.13
CA ASP A 108 44.59 -14.37 -8.90
C ASP A 108 43.08 -14.09 -8.71
N ARG A 109 42.31 -15.17 -8.92
CA ARG A 109 40.93 -15.35 -8.47
C ARG A 109 40.95 -15.64 -6.96
N SER A 110 40.34 -14.77 -6.17
CA SER A 110 39.84 -15.13 -4.85
C SER A 110 38.34 -14.86 -4.75
N GLU A 111 37.61 -15.93 -4.51
CA GLU A 111 36.17 -16.00 -4.35
C GLU A 111 35.71 -15.11 -3.18
N LYS A 112 34.98 -14.03 -3.47
CA LYS A 112 34.03 -13.46 -2.52
C LYS A 112 32.64 -13.95 -2.91
N LYS A 113 32.15 -14.95 -2.18
CA LYS A 113 30.74 -15.36 -2.16
C LYS A 113 29.88 -14.12 -1.85
N ALA A 114 29.34 -13.50 -2.88
CA ALA A 114 28.17 -12.64 -2.76
C ALA A 114 27.02 -13.55 -2.32
N GLN A 115 26.38 -13.20 -1.20
CA GLN A 115 25.11 -13.80 -0.81
C GLN A 115 24.09 -13.44 -1.89
N ASP A 116 23.59 -14.47 -2.58
CA ASP A 116 22.48 -14.34 -3.52
C ASP A 116 21.28 -13.67 -2.83
N PRO A 117 20.56 -12.76 -3.52
CA PRO A 117 19.31 -12.24 -3.00
C PRO A 117 18.32 -13.41 -2.89
N VAL A 118 17.75 -13.55 -1.68
CA VAL A 118 16.71 -14.53 -1.34
C VAL A 118 15.60 -14.47 -2.39
N ARG A 119 15.52 -15.50 -3.24
CA ARG A 119 14.31 -15.76 -4.02
C ARG A 119 13.18 -16.13 -3.05
N PRO A 120 12.02 -15.45 -3.08
CA PRO A 120 10.87 -15.94 -2.34
C PRO A 120 10.41 -17.26 -2.99
N GLY A 121 10.28 -18.28 -2.14
CA GLY A 121 9.90 -19.62 -2.54
C GLY A 121 8.51 -19.66 -3.18
N SER A 122 8.32 -20.66 -4.03
CA SER A 122 7.07 -21.01 -4.72
C SER A 122 5.84 -20.97 -3.79
N GLY A 123 5.07 -19.89 -3.86
CA GLY A 123 3.81 -19.70 -3.12
C GLY A 123 2.60 -19.91 -4.04
N GLY A 124 1.47 -20.35 -3.48
CA GLY A 124 0.22 -20.53 -4.22
C GLY A 124 -0.34 -19.23 -4.85
N ALA A 125 -1.58 -19.26 -5.32
CA ALA A 125 -2.21 -18.17 -6.09
C ALA A 125 -2.09 -16.75 -5.47
N ALA A 126 -2.00 -16.64 -4.14
CA ALA A 126 -1.79 -15.37 -3.44
C ALA A 126 -0.39 -14.78 -3.67
N GLY A 127 0.67 -15.61 -3.63
CA GLY A 127 2.04 -15.16 -3.89
C GLY A 127 2.24 -14.70 -5.33
N LEU A 128 1.56 -15.37 -6.27
CA LEU A 128 1.55 -14.98 -7.68
C LEU A 128 0.87 -13.61 -7.89
N PHE A 129 -0.22 -13.33 -7.18
CA PHE A 129 -0.92 -12.04 -7.27
C PHE A 129 -0.04 -10.89 -6.79
N GLU A 130 0.60 -11.05 -5.63
CA GLU A 130 1.53 -10.06 -5.06
C GLU A 130 2.72 -9.80 -5.99
N GLU A 131 3.28 -10.86 -6.60
CA GLU A 131 4.41 -10.75 -7.53
C GLU A 131 4.04 -9.96 -8.78
N ILE A 132 2.92 -10.29 -9.44
CA ILE A 132 2.47 -9.60 -10.66
C ILE A 132 2.15 -8.14 -10.35
N LEU A 133 1.39 -7.86 -9.28
CA LEU A 133 1.08 -6.48 -8.95
C LEU A 133 2.36 -5.70 -8.64
N SER A 134 3.27 -6.26 -7.86
CA SER A 134 4.54 -5.61 -7.55
C SER A 134 5.35 -5.29 -8.81
N GLU A 135 5.38 -6.21 -9.79
CA GLU A 135 6.05 -6.02 -11.08
C GLU A 135 5.42 -4.87 -11.87
N GLU A 136 4.10 -4.87 -12.04
CA GLU A 136 3.38 -3.84 -12.80
C GLU A 136 3.50 -2.46 -12.15
N LEU A 137 3.36 -2.38 -10.82
CA LEU A 137 3.50 -1.12 -10.08
C LEU A 137 4.93 -0.60 -10.13
N THR A 138 5.94 -1.46 -9.97
CA THR A 138 7.35 -1.06 -10.05
C THR A 138 7.69 -0.53 -11.44
N THR A 139 7.20 -1.21 -12.48
CA THR A 139 7.40 -0.81 -13.87
C THR A 139 6.77 0.56 -14.14
N ALA A 140 5.52 0.76 -13.72
CA ALA A 140 4.83 2.03 -13.91
C ALA A 140 5.48 3.16 -13.11
N PHE A 141 5.79 2.94 -11.81
CA PHE A 141 6.47 3.93 -10.98
C PHE A 141 7.80 4.37 -11.57
N ARG A 142 8.64 3.44 -12.04
CA ARG A 142 9.91 3.80 -12.68
C ARG A 142 9.70 4.52 -14.02
N ARG A 143 8.76 4.07 -14.86
CA ARG A 143 8.48 4.71 -16.16
C ARG A 143 8.09 6.18 -15.99
N PHE A 144 7.09 6.46 -15.16
CA PHE A 144 6.63 7.83 -14.94
C PHE A 144 7.61 8.62 -14.08
N GLY A 145 8.14 8.03 -13.01
CA GLY A 145 9.06 8.73 -12.11
C GLY A 145 10.35 9.19 -12.81
N THR A 146 10.87 8.38 -13.74
CA THR A 146 12.05 8.76 -14.53
C THR A 146 11.73 9.73 -15.68
N ALA A 147 10.49 9.74 -16.19
CA ALA A 147 10.02 10.74 -17.15
C ALA A 147 9.84 12.14 -16.52
N TYR A 148 9.54 12.19 -15.21
CA TYR A 148 9.34 13.42 -14.45
C TYR A 148 10.36 13.58 -13.31
N PRO A 149 11.67 13.69 -13.59
CA PRO A 149 12.72 13.64 -12.57
C PRO A 149 12.72 14.82 -11.58
N LEU A 150 12.10 15.94 -11.95
CA LEU A 150 12.05 17.17 -11.16
C LEU A 150 10.70 17.35 -10.44
N ALA A 151 9.91 16.30 -10.27
CA ALA A 151 8.61 16.36 -9.59
C ALA A 151 8.71 16.52 -8.05
N GLY A 152 9.92 16.55 -7.48
CA GLY A 152 10.10 16.78 -6.03
C GLY A 152 10.06 15.52 -5.17
N TYR A 153 10.54 14.39 -5.68
CA TYR A 153 10.65 13.15 -4.89
C TYR A 153 11.59 13.31 -3.69
N THR A 154 11.32 12.56 -2.62
CA THR A 154 12.29 12.39 -1.52
C THR A 154 13.57 11.74 -2.03
N MET A 155 14.68 11.92 -1.29
CA MET A 155 15.99 11.34 -1.66
C MET A 155 15.90 9.82 -1.82
N ASP A 156 15.27 9.13 -0.86
CA ASP A 156 15.09 7.68 -0.88
C ASP A 156 14.26 7.24 -2.09
N THR A 157 13.14 7.91 -2.36
CA THR A 157 12.29 7.62 -3.52
C THR A 157 13.03 7.88 -4.83
N SER A 158 13.83 8.96 -4.92
CA SER A 158 14.67 9.23 -6.08
C SER A 158 15.67 8.11 -6.32
N ILE A 159 16.41 7.68 -5.29
CA ILE A 159 17.37 6.58 -5.40
C ILE A 159 16.67 5.32 -5.91
N TRP A 160 15.48 5.00 -5.37
CA TRP A 160 14.69 3.84 -5.77
C TRP A 160 14.17 3.87 -7.22
N LEU A 161 13.78 5.06 -7.69
CA LEU A 161 13.30 5.27 -9.06
C LEU A 161 14.43 5.14 -10.09
N PHE A 162 15.57 5.76 -9.81
CA PHE A 162 16.66 5.92 -10.80
C PHE A 162 17.73 4.82 -10.76
N ARG A 163 17.73 3.96 -9.73
CA ARG A 163 18.70 2.86 -9.62
C ARG A 163 18.00 1.52 -9.49
N GLU A 164 18.22 0.64 -10.46
CA GLU A 164 17.67 -0.70 -10.38
C GLU A 164 18.30 -1.51 -9.24
N GLY A 165 17.50 -2.41 -8.64
CA GLY A 165 17.95 -3.28 -7.55
C GLY A 165 18.15 -2.60 -6.19
N THR A 166 17.89 -1.29 -6.05
CA THR A 166 17.96 -0.62 -4.75
C THR A 166 16.79 -1.01 -3.86
N ALA A 167 17.09 -1.15 -2.57
CA ALA A 167 16.07 -1.36 -1.56
C ALA A 167 15.15 -0.12 -1.44
N PRO A 168 13.90 -0.30 -1.02
CA PRO A 168 13.01 0.81 -0.68
C PRO A 168 13.55 1.64 0.49
N GLY A 169 13.12 2.90 0.59
CA GLY A 169 13.45 3.79 1.70
C GLY A 169 12.99 3.25 3.06
N THR A 170 13.57 3.78 4.13
CA THR A 170 13.26 3.35 5.51
C THR A 170 12.84 4.50 6.42
N GLN A 171 13.07 5.75 6.02
CA GLN A 171 12.57 6.92 6.74
C GLN A 171 11.08 7.10 6.50
N ALA A 172 10.31 7.46 7.53
CA ALA A 172 8.87 7.63 7.39
C ALA A 172 8.52 8.81 6.48
N GLU A 173 7.54 8.64 5.60
CA GLU A 173 7.10 9.69 4.65
C GLU A 173 5.62 9.49 4.28
N ALA A 174 4.90 10.59 3.99
CA ALA A 174 3.47 10.55 3.71
C ALA A 174 3.12 10.23 2.25
N GLY A 175 4.06 10.36 1.32
CA GLY A 175 3.83 10.18 -0.12
C GLY A 175 3.11 8.87 -0.50
N PRO A 176 3.50 7.69 0.04
CA PRO A 176 2.77 6.46 -0.20
C PRO A 176 1.31 6.45 0.27
N ALA A 177 0.97 7.22 1.31
CA ALA A 177 -0.42 7.40 1.73
C ALA A 177 -1.16 8.39 0.83
N ALA A 178 -0.52 9.48 0.41
CA ALA A 178 -1.08 10.48 -0.49
C ALA A 178 -1.51 9.90 -1.84
N ARG A 179 -0.69 8.99 -2.41
CA ARG A 179 -0.98 8.37 -3.71
C ARG A 179 -1.91 7.16 -3.66
N VAL A 180 -2.35 6.68 -2.50
CA VAL A 180 -2.94 5.33 -2.36
C VAL A 180 -4.34 5.18 -2.96
N SER A 181 -5.04 6.29 -3.23
CA SER A 181 -6.47 6.26 -3.55
C SER A 181 -6.89 5.33 -4.70
N PRO A 182 -6.12 5.16 -5.81
CA PRO A 182 -6.47 4.23 -6.89
C PRO A 182 -6.65 2.78 -6.41
N ILE A 183 -5.92 2.36 -5.37
CA ILE A 183 -6.08 1.01 -4.77
C ILE A 183 -7.48 0.86 -4.16
N ALA A 184 -7.99 1.88 -3.47
CA ALA A 184 -9.33 1.85 -2.88
C ALA A 184 -10.41 1.78 -3.96
N TRP A 185 -10.24 2.48 -5.09
CA TRP A 185 -11.15 2.40 -6.24
C TRP A 185 -11.08 1.04 -6.95
N MET A 186 -9.89 0.48 -7.16
CA MET A 186 -9.71 -0.81 -7.84
C MET A 186 -10.25 -1.98 -7.03
N PHE A 187 -10.04 -1.98 -5.71
CA PHE A 187 -10.43 -3.08 -4.81
C PHE A 187 -11.65 -2.71 -3.95
N GLN A 188 -12.52 -1.86 -4.49
CA GLN A 188 -13.67 -1.28 -3.79
C GLN A 188 -14.71 -2.31 -3.31
N ASP A 189 -14.67 -3.55 -3.78
CA ASP A 189 -15.55 -4.65 -3.37
C ASP A 189 -14.91 -5.67 -2.40
N ASP A 190 -13.66 -5.46 -1.99
CA ASP A 190 -12.97 -6.32 -1.01
C ASP A 190 -12.02 -5.52 -0.10
N LEU A 191 -12.48 -5.20 1.12
CA LEU A 191 -11.68 -4.45 2.08
C LEU A 191 -10.36 -5.15 2.41
N TYR A 192 -10.34 -6.49 2.57
CA TYR A 192 -9.13 -7.19 2.97
C TYR A 192 -8.08 -7.11 1.87
N MET A 193 -8.50 -7.38 0.62
CA MET A 193 -7.63 -7.26 -0.53
C MET A 193 -7.13 -5.83 -0.70
N MET A 194 -8.03 -4.84 -0.61
CA MET A 194 -7.69 -3.42 -0.69
C MET A 194 -6.60 -3.05 0.33
N ARG A 195 -6.80 -3.40 1.61
CA ARG A 195 -5.81 -3.11 2.67
C ARG A 195 -4.48 -3.79 2.40
N HIS A 196 -4.50 -5.03 1.92
CA HIS A 196 -3.28 -5.75 1.57
C HIS A 196 -2.52 -5.05 0.43
N MET A 197 -3.22 -4.68 -0.65
CA MET A 197 -2.61 -4.02 -1.81
C MET A 197 -2.13 -2.59 -1.48
N ALA A 198 -2.81 -1.90 -0.57
CA ALA A 198 -2.38 -0.59 -0.07
C ALA A 198 -1.04 -0.68 0.69
N ARG A 199 -0.85 -1.73 1.49
CA ARG A 199 0.43 -1.98 2.17
C ARG A 199 1.52 -2.41 1.20
N LEU A 200 1.16 -3.23 0.20
CA LEU A 200 2.10 -3.71 -0.81
C LEU A 200 2.67 -2.54 -1.61
N GLN A 201 1.83 -1.65 -2.17
CA GLN A 201 2.31 -0.50 -2.95
C GLN A 201 3.22 0.43 -2.12
N ALA A 202 2.90 0.62 -0.83
CA ALA A 202 3.72 1.44 0.04
C ALA A 202 5.10 0.81 0.25
N SER A 203 5.12 -0.51 0.50
CA SER A 203 6.34 -1.30 0.74
C SER A 203 7.28 -1.36 -0.47
N LEU A 204 6.80 -1.04 -1.68
CA LEU A 204 7.63 -0.96 -2.87
C LEU A 204 8.62 0.20 -2.82
N THR A 205 8.21 1.36 -2.29
CA THR A 205 9.08 2.55 -2.22
C THR A 205 9.55 2.86 -0.81
N ASN A 206 8.82 2.42 0.22
CA ASN A 206 9.14 2.71 1.62
C ASN A 206 8.71 1.57 2.58
N ARG A 207 9.64 1.08 3.41
CA ARG A 207 9.40 -0.02 4.36
C ARG A 207 9.19 0.42 5.80
N SER A 208 9.12 1.73 6.08
CA SER A 208 8.75 2.20 7.42
C SER A 208 7.36 1.68 7.80
N LYS A 209 7.25 1.15 9.02
CA LYS A 209 5.97 0.66 9.57
C LYS A 209 4.93 1.78 9.63
N GLU A 210 5.37 3.02 9.88
CA GLU A 210 4.50 4.20 9.95
C GLU A 210 3.94 4.53 8.57
N THR A 211 4.79 4.57 7.53
CA THR A 211 4.38 4.80 6.14
C THR A 211 3.40 3.74 5.65
N VAL A 212 3.70 2.46 5.87
CA VAL A 212 2.82 1.34 5.46
C VAL A 212 1.48 1.39 6.20
N ARG A 213 1.50 1.73 7.50
CA ARG A 213 0.27 1.89 8.30
C ARG A 213 -0.56 3.09 7.82
N ALA A 214 0.08 4.21 7.50
CA ALA A 214 -0.60 5.40 6.98
C ALA A 214 -1.24 5.15 5.61
N ALA A 215 -0.57 4.40 4.73
CA ALA A 215 -1.15 4.02 3.44
C ALA A 215 -2.38 3.10 3.59
N ASP A 216 -2.32 2.11 4.50
CA ASP A 216 -3.49 1.28 4.85
C ASP A 216 -4.64 2.15 5.39
N ALA A 217 -4.33 3.12 6.26
CA ALA A 217 -5.32 4.01 6.85
C ALA A 217 -5.97 4.95 5.82
N ALA A 218 -5.18 5.61 4.97
CA ALA A 218 -5.68 6.47 3.91
C ALA A 218 -6.55 5.68 2.91
N ALA A 219 -6.16 4.46 2.56
CA ALA A 219 -6.95 3.61 1.69
C ALA A 219 -8.28 3.18 2.35
N CYS A 220 -8.27 2.87 3.66
CA CYS A 220 -9.50 2.63 4.42
C CYS A 220 -10.41 3.87 4.45
N LEU A 221 -9.85 5.07 4.63
CA LEU A 221 -10.62 6.31 4.62
C LEU A 221 -11.36 6.50 3.30
N VAL A 222 -10.66 6.38 2.17
CA VAL A 222 -11.27 6.47 0.83
C VAL A 222 -12.28 5.35 0.60
N PHE A 223 -11.99 4.12 1.03
CA PHE A 223 -12.92 3.00 0.92
C PHE A 223 -14.22 3.25 1.67
N LEU A 224 -14.15 3.72 2.92
CA LEU A 224 -15.36 4.01 3.71
C LEU A 224 -16.17 5.16 3.09
N ALA A 225 -15.49 6.18 2.55
CA ALA A 225 -16.12 7.26 1.80
C ALA A 225 -16.87 6.74 0.56
N LEU A 226 -16.25 5.86 -0.23
CA LEU A 226 -16.85 5.23 -1.42
C LEU A 226 -18.14 4.47 -1.10
N HIS A 227 -18.20 3.87 0.08
CA HIS A 227 -19.37 3.12 0.54
C HIS A 227 -20.42 3.99 1.25
N GLY A 228 -20.24 5.31 1.27
CA GLY A 228 -21.20 6.25 1.85
C GLY A 228 -21.34 6.11 3.38
N CYS A 229 -20.31 5.62 4.06
CA CYS A 229 -20.33 5.52 5.52
C CYS A 229 -20.47 6.92 6.15
N THR A 230 -21.23 7.02 7.24
CA THR A 230 -21.34 8.29 7.99
C THR A 230 -19.99 8.73 8.53
N LYS A 231 -19.75 10.03 8.57
CA LYS A 231 -18.54 10.65 9.15
C LYS A 231 -18.22 10.16 10.56
N ASP A 232 -19.22 10.01 11.44
CA ASP A 232 -19.03 9.48 12.80
C ASP A 232 -18.51 8.04 12.81
N TYR A 233 -19.08 7.18 11.95
CA TYR A 233 -18.59 5.81 11.78
C TYR A 233 -17.15 5.78 11.26
N MET A 234 -16.82 6.64 10.29
CA MET A 234 -15.46 6.75 9.76
C MET A 234 -14.49 7.18 10.84
N ALA A 235 -14.83 8.20 11.63
CA ALA A 235 -14.03 8.65 12.77
C ALA A 235 -13.80 7.52 13.79
N ALA A 236 -14.86 6.80 14.17
CA ALA A 236 -14.78 5.69 15.10
C ALA A 236 -13.93 4.53 14.56
N PHE A 237 -14.08 4.19 13.28
CA PHE A 237 -13.28 3.15 12.62
C PHE A 237 -11.79 3.52 12.62
N MET A 238 -11.46 4.74 12.18
CA MET A 238 -10.08 5.22 12.10
C MET A 238 -9.42 5.29 13.49
N GLY A 239 -10.18 5.74 14.50
CA GLY A 239 -9.74 5.74 15.90
C GLY A 239 -9.49 4.33 16.45
N LYS A 240 -10.39 3.37 16.18
CA LYS A 240 -10.27 1.99 16.66
C LYS A 240 -9.16 1.20 15.96
N GLU A 241 -9.10 1.27 14.64
CA GLU A 241 -8.20 0.44 13.83
C GLU A 241 -6.77 1.00 13.76
N PHE A 242 -6.63 2.32 13.72
CA PHE A 242 -5.33 2.97 13.55
C PHE A 242 -4.92 3.85 14.73
N GLY A 243 -5.75 4.00 15.76
CA GLY A 243 -5.46 4.90 16.88
C GLY A 243 -5.51 6.38 16.48
N TYR A 244 -6.06 6.69 15.30
CA TYR A 244 -6.10 8.04 14.75
C TYR A 244 -7.27 8.81 15.37
N ARG A 245 -6.99 9.42 16.52
CA ARG A 245 -7.90 10.34 17.20
C ARG A 245 -7.93 11.68 16.48
N ILE A 246 -9.08 12.32 16.54
CA ILE A 246 -9.42 13.50 15.76
C ILE A 246 -9.56 14.63 16.77
N PRO A 247 -8.56 15.51 16.88
CA PRO A 247 -8.68 16.68 17.72
C PRO A 247 -9.59 17.72 17.05
N GLU A 248 -9.88 18.80 17.76
CA GLU A 248 -10.44 20.02 17.16
C GLU A 248 -9.56 20.51 16.00
N GLU A 249 -10.17 21.16 15.01
CA GLU A 249 -9.51 21.56 13.76
C GLU A 249 -8.30 22.48 14.02
N GLU A 250 -8.42 23.45 14.93
CA GLU A 250 -7.33 24.36 15.31
C GLU A 250 -6.18 23.64 16.01
N ALA A 251 -6.50 22.64 16.84
CA ALA A 251 -5.49 21.82 17.51
C ALA A 251 -4.74 20.93 16.51
N MET A 252 -5.45 20.36 15.53
CA MET A 252 -4.84 19.61 14.42
C MET A 252 -3.88 20.50 13.64
N ARG A 253 -4.31 21.71 13.27
CA ARG A 253 -3.46 22.67 12.55
C ARG A 253 -2.20 23.02 13.32
N GLY A 254 -2.32 23.26 14.63
CA GLY A 254 -1.16 23.49 15.50
C GLY A 254 -0.18 22.31 15.51
N GLU A 255 -0.69 21.07 15.57
CA GLU A 255 0.12 19.85 15.53
C GLU A 255 0.86 19.71 14.19
N VAL A 256 0.17 19.93 13.06
CA VAL A 256 0.77 19.89 11.71
C VAL A 256 1.87 20.93 11.56
N LEU A 257 1.62 22.19 11.94
CA LEU A 257 2.60 23.26 11.84
C LEU A 257 3.82 23.04 12.75
N SER A 258 3.63 22.39 13.90
CA SER A 258 4.72 22.02 14.80
C SER A 258 5.57 20.84 14.30
N GLY A 259 5.02 20.01 13.39
CA GLY A 259 5.69 18.83 12.82
C GLY A 259 6.75 19.14 11.77
N GLY A 260 6.89 20.39 11.33
CA GLY A 260 7.86 20.80 10.32
C GLY A 260 7.51 20.32 8.90
N ARG A 261 8.52 20.28 8.01
CA ARG A 261 8.34 19.96 6.57
C ARG A 261 8.23 18.46 6.24
N SER A 262 8.49 17.58 7.20
CA SER A 262 8.40 16.11 7.02
C SER A 262 7.60 15.50 8.17
N PRO A 263 6.30 15.83 8.28
CA PRO A 263 5.43 15.32 9.33
C PRO A 263 5.33 13.80 9.24
N ASP A 264 5.12 13.19 10.42
CA ASP A 264 4.75 11.80 10.55
C ASP A 264 3.63 11.45 9.55
N PRO A 265 3.76 10.39 8.74
CA PRO A 265 2.70 10.01 7.80
C PRO A 265 1.36 9.74 8.49
N GLY A 266 1.36 9.30 9.75
CA GLY A 266 0.15 9.21 10.55
C GLY A 266 -0.50 10.57 10.84
N LEU A 267 0.30 11.61 11.08
CA LEU A 267 -0.15 12.98 11.25
C LEU A 267 -0.83 13.52 10.00
N CYS A 268 -0.29 13.27 8.80
CA CYS A 268 -0.91 13.67 7.54
C CYS A 268 -2.29 13.02 7.34
N VAL A 269 -2.41 11.71 7.62
CA VAL A 269 -3.71 11.02 7.53
C VAL A 269 -4.71 11.56 8.55
N ARG A 270 -4.28 11.86 9.79
CA ARG A 270 -5.13 12.48 10.82
C ARG A 270 -5.60 13.88 10.42
N ALA A 271 -4.71 14.70 9.86
CA ALA A 271 -5.05 16.03 9.38
C ALA A 271 -6.04 15.97 8.20
N ALA A 272 -5.82 15.05 7.24
CA ALA A 272 -6.71 14.84 6.11
C ALA A 272 -8.10 14.35 6.56
N LEU A 273 -8.12 13.40 7.50
CA LEU A 273 -9.36 12.93 8.13
C LEU A 273 -10.08 14.08 8.86
N THR A 274 -9.35 14.94 9.57
CA THR A 274 -9.93 16.11 10.24
C THR A 274 -10.56 17.07 9.22
N ALA A 275 -9.82 17.47 8.18
CA ALA A 275 -10.34 18.33 7.11
C ALA A 275 -11.59 17.74 6.45
N PHE A 276 -11.58 16.44 6.17
CA PHE A 276 -12.73 15.71 5.61
C PHE A 276 -13.96 15.72 6.51
N LEU A 277 -13.79 15.48 7.82
CA LEU A 277 -14.91 15.40 8.74
C LEU A 277 -15.58 16.77 8.96
N TYR A 278 -14.79 17.84 9.05
CA TYR A 278 -15.33 19.19 9.21
C TYR A 278 -15.82 19.82 7.91
N GLY A 279 -15.35 19.36 6.74
CA GLY A 279 -15.73 19.94 5.46
C GLY A 279 -17.15 19.57 5.00
N THR A 280 -17.91 20.50 4.43
CA THR A 280 -19.31 20.27 4.05
C THR A 280 -19.52 19.77 2.62
N ASP A 281 -18.53 19.99 1.76
CA ASP A 281 -18.51 19.61 0.36
C ASP A 281 -17.07 19.42 -0.12
N PHE A 282 -16.90 19.04 -1.39
CA PHE A 282 -15.59 18.76 -1.97
C PHE A 282 -14.62 19.94 -1.86
N GLU A 283 -15.07 21.15 -2.19
CA GLU A 283 -14.22 22.33 -2.19
C GLU A 283 -13.86 22.76 -0.76
N ASP A 284 -14.83 22.75 0.16
CA ASP A 284 -14.59 23.07 1.57
C ASP A 284 -13.58 22.09 2.21
N VAL A 285 -13.66 20.79 1.89
CA VAL A 285 -12.66 19.82 2.36
C VAL A 285 -11.26 20.16 1.84
N LEU A 286 -11.12 20.49 0.55
CA LEU A 286 -9.83 20.87 -0.02
C LEU A 286 -9.27 22.16 0.60
N ARG A 287 -10.10 23.20 0.75
CA ARG A 287 -9.71 24.47 1.40
C ARG A 287 -9.23 24.23 2.83
N ARG A 288 -9.96 23.40 3.59
CA ARG A 288 -9.57 23.02 4.95
C ARG A 288 -8.25 22.27 4.98
N ALA A 289 -8.07 21.29 4.08
CA ALA A 289 -6.86 20.50 3.99
C ALA A 289 -5.63 21.37 3.69
N VAL A 290 -5.74 22.28 2.72
CA VAL A 290 -4.68 23.26 2.42
C VAL A 290 -4.41 24.17 3.62
N SER A 291 -5.46 24.60 4.34
CA SER A 291 -5.33 25.45 5.53
C SER A 291 -4.66 24.79 6.74
N MET A 292 -4.40 23.48 6.69
CA MET A 292 -3.61 22.80 7.73
C MET A 292 -2.14 23.23 7.70
N GLY A 293 -1.65 23.69 6.54
CA GLY A 293 -0.25 24.04 6.32
C GLY A 293 0.68 22.83 6.43
N GLY A 294 1.99 23.09 6.59
CA GLY A 294 3.00 22.03 6.63
C GLY A 294 3.05 21.23 5.32
N SER A 295 2.88 19.91 5.39
CA SER A 295 2.74 19.04 4.21
C SER A 295 1.32 19.05 3.65
N CYS A 296 0.84 20.25 3.29
CA CYS A 296 -0.52 20.43 2.83
C CYS A 296 -0.78 19.73 1.49
N ALA A 297 0.22 19.43 0.65
CA ALA A 297 0.01 18.64 -0.57
C ALA A 297 -0.37 17.20 -0.24
N ASP A 298 0.34 16.55 0.70
CA ASP A 298 0.00 15.21 1.17
C ASP A 298 -1.38 15.18 1.82
N ILE A 299 -1.65 16.15 2.70
CA ILE A 299 -2.93 16.25 3.42
C ILE A 299 -4.08 16.45 2.43
N ALA A 300 -3.93 17.38 1.48
CA ALA A 300 -4.94 17.69 0.48
C ALA A 300 -5.14 16.54 -0.52
N ALA A 301 -4.10 15.82 -0.91
CA ALA A 301 -4.23 14.63 -1.76
C ALA A 301 -5.08 13.54 -1.08
N ILE A 302 -4.82 13.24 0.20
CA ILE A 302 -5.60 12.25 0.95
C ILE A 302 -7.04 12.74 1.17
N ALA A 303 -7.20 13.99 1.60
CA ALA A 303 -8.51 14.56 1.89
C ALA A 303 -9.36 14.71 0.63
N GLY A 304 -8.77 15.16 -0.47
CA GLY A 304 -9.40 15.29 -1.78
C GLY A 304 -9.85 13.95 -2.35
N ALA A 305 -9.04 12.89 -2.19
CA ALA A 305 -9.43 11.54 -2.56
C ALA A 305 -10.67 11.04 -1.78
N ALA A 306 -10.71 11.30 -0.47
CA ALA A 306 -11.86 10.95 0.37
C ALA A 306 -13.08 11.81 0.06
N ALA A 307 -12.88 13.11 -0.20
CA ALA A 307 -13.94 14.06 -0.54
C ALA A 307 -14.60 13.70 -1.86
N GLU A 308 -13.83 13.40 -2.91
CA GLU A 308 -14.37 12.95 -4.19
C GLU A 308 -15.17 11.65 -4.03
N ALA A 309 -14.67 10.71 -3.23
CA ALA A 309 -15.36 9.45 -2.99
C ALA A 309 -16.70 9.64 -2.24
N PHE A 310 -16.79 10.63 -1.34
CA PHE A 310 -17.96 10.85 -0.50
C PHE A 310 -18.98 11.84 -1.09
N PHE A 311 -18.50 13.00 -1.57
CA PHE A 311 -19.33 14.09 -2.09
C PHE A 311 -19.49 14.04 -3.61
N GLY A 312 -18.65 13.28 -4.30
CA GLY A 312 -18.39 13.48 -5.73
C GLY A 312 -17.45 14.66 -5.95
N MET A 313 -17.04 14.83 -7.21
CA MET A 313 -16.20 15.94 -7.64
C MET A 313 -16.89 16.67 -8.80
N PRO A 314 -17.14 17.99 -8.68
CA PRO A 314 -17.76 18.77 -9.76
C PRO A 314 -16.94 18.70 -11.06
N GLU A 315 -17.61 18.70 -12.22
CA GLU A 315 -16.92 18.53 -13.51
C GLU A 315 -15.94 19.65 -13.84
N GLU A 316 -16.23 20.88 -13.40
CA GLU A 316 -15.32 22.02 -13.55
C GLU A 316 -13.96 21.74 -12.88
N TRP A 317 -13.97 21.11 -11.71
CA TRP A 317 -12.76 20.71 -11.01
C TRP A 317 -12.03 19.56 -11.72
N LYS A 318 -12.77 18.59 -12.29
CA LYS A 318 -12.14 17.50 -13.07
C LYS A 318 -11.48 18.03 -14.31
N GLU A 319 -12.14 18.95 -15.03
CA GLU A 319 -11.58 19.58 -16.22
C GLU A 319 -10.36 20.44 -15.88
N THR A 320 -10.39 21.15 -14.75
CA THR A 320 -9.22 21.89 -14.23
C THR A 320 -8.04 20.95 -13.97
N CYS A 321 -8.27 19.78 -13.35
CA CYS A 321 -7.23 18.76 -13.21
C CYS A 321 -6.66 18.35 -14.56
N ARG A 322 -7.53 17.97 -15.50
CA ARG A 322 -7.14 17.47 -16.82
C ARG A 322 -6.29 18.50 -17.56
N GLN A 323 -6.67 19.77 -17.54
CA GLN A 323 -5.94 20.85 -18.22
C GLN A 323 -4.59 21.15 -17.56
N SER A 324 -4.44 20.86 -16.26
CA SER A 324 -3.20 21.06 -15.51
C SER A 324 -2.18 19.93 -15.71
N LEU A 325 -2.59 18.79 -16.29
CA LEU A 325 -1.73 17.63 -16.49
C LEU A 325 -1.12 17.59 -17.90
N PRO A 326 0.17 17.21 -18.01
CA PRO A 326 0.77 16.75 -19.27
C PRO A 326 -0.02 15.61 -19.92
N ASP A 327 0.09 15.48 -21.24
CA ASP A 327 -0.72 14.57 -22.05
C ASP A 327 -0.65 13.10 -21.61
N ASP A 328 0.53 12.61 -21.22
CA ASP A 328 0.72 11.21 -20.80
C ASP A 328 0.16 10.94 -19.39
N LEU A 329 0.33 11.88 -18.45
CA LEU A 329 -0.28 11.80 -17.12
C LEU A 329 -1.81 11.89 -17.22
N ARG A 330 -2.32 12.83 -18.02
CA ARG A 330 -3.76 12.97 -18.29
C ARG A 330 -4.32 11.69 -18.90
N ALA A 331 -3.68 11.13 -19.92
CA ALA A 331 -4.17 9.93 -20.60
C ALA A 331 -4.28 8.72 -19.64
N ALA A 332 -3.31 8.53 -18.75
CA ALA A 332 -3.35 7.45 -17.76
C ALA A 332 -4.47 7.67 -16.72
N ALA A 333 -4.62 8.89 -16.19
CA ALA A 333 -5.70 9.23 -15.26
C ALA A 333 -7.08 9.05 -15.89
N ASP A 334 -7.27 9.52 -17.13
CA ASP A 334 -8.49 9.38 -17.91
C ASP A 334 -8.86 7.91 -18.12
N THR A 335 -7.89 7.10 -18.57
CA THR A 335 -8.11 5.67 -18.84
C THR A 335 -8.57 4.94 -17.57
N PHE A 336 -7.99 5.28 -16.42
CA PHE A 336 -8.42 4.68 -15.16
C PHE A 336 -9.80 5.18 -14.74
N ALA A 337 -10.07 6.48 -14.84
CA ALA A 337 -11.36 7.07 -14.52
C ALA A 337 -12.49 6.39 -15.31
N GLU A 338 -12.34 6.30 -16.64
CA GLU A 338 -13.27 5.61 -17.53
C GLU A 338 -13.47 4.14 -17.13
N ARG A 339 -12.39 3.45 -16.75
CA ARG A 339 -12.46 2.06 -16.29
C ARG A 339 -13.28 1.93 -15.00
N MET A 340 -13.11 2.84 -14.04
CA MET A 340 -13.87 2.81 -12.78
C MET A 340 -15.33 3.18 -12.98
N GLU A 341 -15.64 4.13 -13.86
CA GLU A 341 -17.02 4.44 -14.25
C GLU A 341 -17.71 3.24 -14.92
N PHE A 342 -17.00 2.54 -15.81
CA PHE A 342 -17.50 1.30 -16.40
C PHE A 342 -17.81 0.25 -15.33
N ARG A 343 -16.94 0.07 -14.32
CA ARG A 343 -17.20 -0.84 -13.19
C ARG A 343 -18.38 -0.39 -12.34
N GLY A 344 -18.54 0.92 -12.14
CA GLY A 344 -19.69 1.52 -11.46
C GLY A 344 -21.01 1.19 -12.16
N ARG A 345 -21.09 1.43 -13.48
CA ARG A 345 -22.28 1.07 -14.29
C ARG A 345 -22.55 -0.43 -14.29
N ARG A 346 -21.51 -1.26 -14.33
CA ARG A 346 -21.65 -2.72 -14.21
C ARG A 346 -22.23 -3.13 -12.86
N ARG A 347 -21.85 -2.47 -11.77
CA ARG A 347 -22.41 -2.74 -10.43
C ARG A 347 -23.93 -2.50 -10.37
N GLU A 348 -24.45 -1.55 -11.13
CA GLU A 348 -25.89 -1.27 -11.21
C GLU A 348 -26.66 -2.34 -11.98
N THR A 349 -26.03 -2.96 -12.99
CA THR A 349 -26.68 -3.90 -13.91
C THR A 349 -26.42 -5.37 -13.58
N ASP A 350 -25.35 -5.71 -12.85
CA ASP A 350 -24.95 -7.07 -12.46
C ASP A 350 -25.25 -7.34 -10.97
N PRO A 351 -26.26 -8.18 -10.63
CA PRO A 351 -26.64 -8.47 -9.24
C PRO A 351 -25.51 -9.09 -8.42
N ALA A 352 -24.60 -9.86 -9.05
CA ALA A 352 -23.47 -10.45 -8.33
C ALA A 352 -22.43 -9.38 -7.97
N ALA A 353 -22.20 -8.41 -8.86
CA ALA A 353 -21.33 -7.27 -8.58
C ALA A 353 -21.91 -6.38 -7.49
N ARG A 354 -23.21 -6.07 -7.55
CA ARG A 354 -23.93 -5.35 -6.48
C ARG A 354 -23.81 -6.04 -5.13
N LYS A 355 -24.03 -7.36 -5.10
CA LYS A 355 -23.92 -8.14 -3.87
C LYS A 355 -22.50 -8.16 -3.30
N ARG A 356 -21.45 -8.22 -4.15
CA ARG A 356 -20.05 -8.12 -3.67
C ARG A 356 -19.80 -6.78 -2.99
N TRP A 357 -20.21 -5.69 -3.64
CA TRP A 357 -20.15 -4.34 -3.10
C TRP A 357 -20.84 -4.21 -1.75
N GLU A 358 -22.11 -4.62 -1.64
CA GLU A 358 -22.87 -4.55 -0.39
C GLU A 358 -22.23 -5.38 0.75
N ASN A 359 -21.58 -6.50 0.42
CA ASN A 359 -20.87 -7.33 1.41
C ASN A 359 -19.48 -6.80 1.78
N ALA A 360 -18.93 -5.83 1.05
CA ALA A 360 -17.58 -5.33 1.27
C ALA A 360 -17.44 -4.66 2.65
N LEU A 361 -18.47 -3.92 3.08
CA LEU A 361 -18.58 -3.35 4.43
C LEU A 361 -18.96 -4.38 5.50
N ILE A 362 -19.72 -5.42 5.18
CA ILE A 362 -20.06 -6.47 6.16
C ILE A 362 -18.78 -7.14 6.64
N ARG A 363 -17.84 -7.44 5.72
CA ARG A 363 -16.50 -7.94 6.06
C ARG A 363 -15.66 -6.94 6.87
N ALA A 364 -15.86 -5.64 6.69
CA ALA A 364 -15.27 -4.59 7.52
C ALA A 364 -15.84 -4.58 8.94
N SER A 365 -17.15 -4.78 9.05
CA SER A 365 -17.90 -4.81 10.31
C SER A 365 -17.76 -6.12 11.07
N GLU A 366 -17.37 -7.23 10.44
CA GLU A 366 -17.19 -8.55 11.07
C GLU A 366 -16.04 -8.60 12.11
N ARG A 367 -15.34 -7.49 12.34
CA ARG A 367 -14.57 -7.19 13.57
C ARG A 367 -15.44 -6.59 14.70
N HIS A 368 -16.76 -6.78 14.65
CA HIS A 368 -17.68 -6.49 15.74
C HIS A 368 -17.70 -7.67 16.72
N PRO A 369 -17.61 -7.44 18.04
CA PRO A 369 -17.73 -8.50 19.07
C PRO A 369 -18.97 -9.39 18.92
N ALA A 370 -20.05 -8.88 18.31
CA ALA A 370 -21.28 -9.62 18.08
C ALA A 370 -21.16 -10.73 17.01
N ALA A 371 -20.23 -10.62 16.05
CA ALA A 371 -20.07 -11.58 14.96
C ALA A 371 -19.23 -12.81 15.36
N VAL A 372 -18.32 -12.65 16.33
CA VAL A 372 -17.47 -13.71 16.90
C VAL A 372 -18.03 -14.31 18.20
N GLN A 373 -19.15 -13.81 18.71
CA GLN A 373 -19.79 -14.33 19.91
C GLN A 373 -20.18 -15.82 19.76
N GLY A 374 -19.67 -16.68 20.65
CA GLY A 374 -19.89 -18.13 20.60
C GLY A 374 -18.83 -18.93 19.82
N ASN A 375 -17.66 -18.34 19.53
CA ASN A 375 -16.52 -19.03 18.89
C ASN A 375 -15.47 -19.55 19.90
N GLU A 376 -15.68 -19.37 21.21
CA GLU A 376 -14.69 -19.62 22.25
C GLU A 376 -14.23 -21.09 22.27
N GLU A 377 -15.14 -22.02 22.02
CA GLU A 377 -14.83 -23.46 21.91
C GLU A 377 -14.02 -23.79 20.65
N LEU A 378 -14.35 -23.16 19.51
CA LEU A 378 -13.62 -23.35 18.25
C LEU A 378 -12.20 -22.79 18.35
N GLU A 379 -12.04 -21.62 18.98
CA GLU A 379 -10.74 -21.00 19.23
C GLU A 379 -9.88 -21.87 20.16
N GLY A 380 -10.47 -22.45 21.22
CA GLY A 380 -9.78 -23.38 22.11
C GLY A 380 -9.30 -24.65 21.41
N VAL A 381 -10.13 -25.23 20.54
CA VAL A 381 -9.76 -26.45 19.79
C VAL A 381 -8.71 -26.15 18.71
N ILE A 382 -8.77 -24.98 18.06
CA ILE A 382 -7.73 -24.56 17.11
C ILE A 382 -6.40 -24.31 17.84
N ALA A 383 -6.42 -23.68 19.01
CA ALA A 383 -5.22 -23.51 19.82
C ALA A 383 -4.61 -24.87 20.21
N GLN A 384 -5.45 -25.82 20.65
CA GLN A 384 -5.02 -27.17 20.96
C GLN A 384 -4.45 -27.92 19.73
N MET A 385 -5.06 -27.75 18.56
CA MET A 385 -4.54 -28.31 17.30
C MET A 385 -3.17 -27.73 16.94
N LEU A 386 -2.99 -26.42 17.09
CA LEU A 386 -1.72 -25.76 16.81
C LEU A 386 -0.62 -26.15 17.80
N GLU A 387 -0.99 -26.44 19.05
CA GLU A 387 -0.09 -26.88 20.12
C GLU A 387 0.32 -28.36 19.98
N LYS A 388 -0.64 -29.27 19.82
CA LYS A 388 -0.37 -30.72 19.79
C LYS A 388 0.09 -31.23 18.42
N ARG A 389 -0.33 -30.57 17.33
CA ARG A 389 0.03 -30.89 15.93
C ARG A 389 -0.18 -32.37 15.54
N ASP A 390 -1.22 -32.99 16.06
CA ASP A 390 -1.54 -34.39 15.81
C ASP A 390 -2.85 -34.54 15.02
N GLN A 391 -3.07 -35.72 14.45
CA GLN A 391 -4.22 -35.98 13.59
C GLN A 391 -5.56 -35.91 14.33
N GLN A 392 -5.62 -36.25 15.63
CA GLN A 392 -6.86 -36.22 16.40
C GLN A 392 -7.27 -34.77 16.74
N SER A 393 -6.31 -33.91 17.07
CA SER A 393 -6.60 -32.49 17.33
C SER A 393 -7.02 -31.73 16.07
N LEU A 394 -6.45 -32.07 14.90
CA LEU A 394 -6.94 -31.59 13.60
C LEU A 394 -8.38 -32.04 13.31
N LEU A 395 -8.69 -33.31 13.57
CA LEU A 395 -10.03 -33.87 13.35
C LEU A 395 -11.07 -33.20 14.25
N LEU A 396 -10.71 -32.91 15.50
CA LEU A 396 -11.55 -32.21 16.44
C LEU A 396 -11.80 -30.76 15.99
N ALA A 397 -10.78 -30.05 15.49
CA ALA A 397 -10.92 -28.70 14.94
C ALA A 397 -11.84 -28.67 13.72
N LEU A 398 -11.70 -29.62 12.80
CA LEU A 398 -12.54 -29.75 11.61
C LEU A 398 -13.99 -30.10 11.97
N GLU A 399 -14.21 -30.97 12.96
CA GLU A 399 -15.56 -31.31 13.42
C GLU A 399 -16.25 -30.13 14.11
N MET A 400 -15.51 -29.35 14.92
CA MET A 400 -16.05 -28.13 15.54
C MET A 400 -16.35 -27.05 14.50
N LEU A 401 -15.47 -26.89 13.50
CA LEU A 401 -15.72 -26.02 12.36
C LEU A 401 -17.01 -26.42 11.63
N ARG A 402 -17.17 -27.72 11.31
CA ARG A 402 -18.35 -28.26 10.63
C ARG A 402 -19.63 -28.00 11.42
N ARG A 403 -19.65 -28.30 12.72
CA ARG A 403 -20.80 -28.06 13.61
C ARG A 403 -21.19 -26.60 13.63
N ARG A 404 -20.20 -25.70 13.75
CA ARG A 404 -20.43 -24.26 13.74
C ARG A 404 -20.98 -23.78 12.39
N MET A 405 -20.47 -24.31 11.27
CA MET A 405 -20.98 -24.02 9.92
C MET A 405 -22.44 -24.47 9.76
N GLN A 406 -22.82 -25.61 10.32
CA GLN A 406 -24.21 -26.11 10.26
C GLN A 406 -25.19 -25.26 11.09
N GLN A 407 -24.75 -24.69 12.22
CA GLN A 407 -25.62 -23.90 13.09
C GLN A 407 -25.86 -22.46 12.59
N LYS A 408 -24.84 -21.79 12.02
CA LYS A 408 -24.91 -20.37 11.62
C LYS A 408 -24.78 -20.12 10.11
N GLY A 409 -24.51 -21.15 9.31
CA GLY A 409 -24.33 -21.04 7.85
C GLY A 409 -23.00 -20.42 7.40
N ARG A 410 -22.20 -19.84 8.32
CA ARG A 410 -20.86 -19.26 8.10
C ARG A 410 -20.03 -19.33 9.38
N VAL A 411 -18.70 -19.41 9.26
CA VAL A 411 -17.74 -19.46 10.38
C VAL A 411 -16.52 -18.60 10.08
N LEU A 412 -16.12 -17.78 11.04
CA LEU A 412 -14.86 -17.04 11.04
C LEU A 412 -13.83 -17.85 11.84
N VAL A 413 -12.72 -18.19 11.20
CA VAL A 413 -11.59 -18.88 11.83
C VAL A 413 -10.46 -17.88 12.03
N PRO A 414 -10.09 -17.53 13.26
CA PRO A 414 -8.93 -16.67 13.49
C PRO A 414 -7.65 -17.42 13.12
N LEU A 415 -6.93 -16.90 12.13
CA LEU A 415 -5.56 -17.34 11.84
C LEU A 415 -4.62 -16.69 12.86
N LEU A 416 -4.27 -17.44 13.91
CA LEU A 416 -3.23 -17.03 14.84
C LEU A 416 -1.89 -17.06 14.11
N GLY A 417 -1.24 -15.89 14.02
CA GLY A 417 0.07 -15.73 13.37
C GLY A 417 1.08 -16.69 13.98
N VAL A 418 1.76 -17.46 13.14
CA VAL A 418 2.85 -18.35 13.54
C VAL A 418 3.96 -17.51 14.17
N ARG A 419 4.06 -17.53 15.50
CA ARG A 419 5.25 -17.01 16.20
C ARG A 419 6.42 -17.92 15.83
N ARG A 420 7.42 -17.38 15.12
CA ARG A 420 8.74 -18.03 15.04
C ARG A 420 9.26 -18.10 16.47
N ALA A 421 9.50 -19.31 16.96
CA ALA A 421 10.19 -19.52 18.22
C ALA A 421 11.59 -18.92 18.10
N GLU A 422 11.84 -17.85 18.83
CA GLU A 422 13.18 -17.34 19.09
C GLU A 422 13.90 -18.39 19.95
N ALA A 423 15.12 -18.72 19.54
CA ALA A 423 16.01 -19.61 20.27
C ALA A 423 16.24 -19.04 21.67
N GLY A 424 16.01 -19.88 22.68
CA GLY A 424 16.13 -19.50 24.07
C GLY A 424 17.57 -19.18 24.47
N GLU A 425 17.77 -18.00 25.05
CA GLU A 425 18.77 -17.76 26.08
C GLU A 425 18.09 -17.08 27.27
N ASN A 426 18.54 -17.44 28.46
CA ASN A 426 18.28 -16.86 29.78
C ASN A 426 17.11 -17.42 30.61
N ALA A 427 17.42 -18.55 31.26
CA ALA A 427 17.63 -18.62 32.71
C ALA A 427 16.73 -17.77 33.63
N GLY A 428 15.70 -18.46 34.16
CA GLY A 428 15.39 -18.61 35.58
C GLY A 428 15.69 -17.49 36.59
N MET A 429 14.64 -16.76 36.96
CA MET A 429 14.40 -16.05 38.23
C MET A 429 12.85 -15.89 38.23
N GLU A 430 12.03 -16.30 39.19
CA GLU A 430 12.13 -16.33 40.65
C GLU A 430 10.98 -17.17 41.25
N SER A 431 11.20 -17.55 42.51
CA SER A 431 10.26 -17.65 43.62
C SER A 431 9.41 -18.90 43.83
N GLU A 432 9.74 -19.50 44.97
CA GLU A 432 9.10 -20.55 45.74
C GLU A 432 7.72 -20.14 46.30
N GLY A 433 6.95 -21.15 46.70
CA GLY A 433 6.01 -21.02 47.82
C GLY A 433 4.67 -21.74 47.66
N ASN A 434 4.63 -23.05 47.94
CA ASN A 434 4.05 -23.62 49.18
C ASN A 434 3.35 -25.00 48.98
N THR A 435 3.89 -26.00 49.71
CA THR A 435 3.24 -27.09 50.50
C THR A 435 2.28 -28.07 49.82
N VAL A 436 2.20 -29.37 50.13
CA VAL A 436 2.84 -30.39 50.99
C VAL A 436 2.19 -31.73 50.56
N GLY A 437 2.91 -32.86 50.58
CA GLY A 437 2.26 -34.18 50.57
C GLY A 437 3.08 -35.35 50.03
N ASN A 438 3.76 -36.06 50.94
CA ASN A 438 4.48 -37.32 50.78
C ASN A 438 3.78 -38.41 49.93
N SER A 439 4.54 -39.20 49.17
CA SER A 439 4.92 -40.58 49.57
C SER A 439 5.68 -41.32 48.46
N GLU A 440 6.70 -42.07 48.88
CA GLU A 440 7.64 -42.91 48.16
C GLU A 440 7.00 -44.04 47.35
N GLY A 441 7.70 -44.54 46.31
CA GLY A 441 7.32 -45.81 45.68
C GLY A 441 7.92 -46.14 44.31
N ASN A 442 9.24 -46.36 44.28
CA ASN A 442 9.95 -47.48 43.64
C ASN A 442 9.68 -47.95 42.18
N THR A 443 10.78 -48.40 41.56
CA THR A 443 10.97 -49.41 40.49
C THR A 443 10.86 -49.04 38.99
N ASP A 444 12.06 -49.06 38.37
CA ASP A 444 12.51 -49.86 37.21
C ASP A 444 11.80 -49.84 35.84
N GLY A 445 12.66 -49.82 34.80
CA GLY A 445 12.35 -50.20 33.41
C GLY A 445 12.72 -49.09 32.43
N ASN A 446 13.97 -48.95 32.02
CA ASN A 446 14.56 -49.63 30.85
C ASN A 446 13.67 -49.54 29.59
N GLU A 447 14.08 -48.74 28.59
CA GLU A 447 14.41 -49.22 27.23
C GLU A 447 14.30 -48.12 26.15
N ARG A 448 15.40 -48.02 25.40
CA ARG A 448 15.50 -47.84 23.94
C ARG A 448 15.12 -46.51 23.28
N LYS A 449 16.20 -45.87 22.84
CA LYS A 449 16.34 -45.19 21.54
C LYS A 449 15.74 -46.02 20.40
N GLU A 450 14.97 -45.37 19.53
CA GLU A 450 14.97 -45.46 18.06
C GLU A 450 13.93 -44.43 17.56
N GLU A 451 14.39 -43.32 16.98
CA GLU A 451 14.36 -43.04 15.53
C GLU A 451 12.95 -42.90 14.94
N GLY A 452 12.67 -41.72 14.40
CA GLY A 452 11.43 -41.46 13.67
C GLY A 452 11.30 -40.03 13.18
N GLN A 453 12.21 -39.59 12.32
CA GLN A 453 11.97 -38.47 11.41
C GLN A 453 10.69 -38.71 10.58
N ARG A 454 9.79 -37.73 10.50
CA ARG A 454 8.89 -37.35 9.38
C ARG A 454 7.94 -36.27 9.91
N GLN A 455 8.22 -35.01 9.58
CA GLN A 455 7.60 -34.22 8.50
C GLN A 455 6.12 -33.93 8.73
#